data_AF-A0A0R3ST44-F1
#
_entry.id   AF-A0A0R3ST44-F1
#
_cell.length_a   1.000
_cell.length_b   1.000
_cell.length_c   1.000
_cell.angle_alpha   90.00
_cell.angle_beta   90.00
_cell.angle_gamma   90.00
#
_symmetry.space_group_name_H-M   'P 1'
#
loop_
_entity.id
_entity.type
_entity.pdbx_description
1 polymer ?
#
loop_
_entity_poly.entity_id
_entity_poly.type
_entity_poly.pdbx_seq_one_letter_code
_entity_poly.pdbx_strand_id
1 'polypeptide(L)'
;MQASKISQDETESDAESVFNSFQAYLNIGRHLLFRKDYKRALTYLDKAQEIEPTHVDCLLMRSTCNLYLTNNDRAINLAKSAYELAKKNPHVILLLAEAYYRSGEFEVALKYFTNGKRIRSSMEGFTSGIHKCEEAIQNNCGKGTEPKLLPDLDLTNYYSQAFSVKDSPSNSSILEKKWEQDKWPDMMPPEILRKIFGKRYWELPYIHEIYDSEGKYIFLSSTIKL
;
A
#
# COMPACT_ATOMS: atom_id res chain seq x y z
N MET A 1 -65.60 -17.60 -42.05
CA MET A 1 -65.20 -18.51 -40.96
C MET A 1 -63.96 -19.27 -41.41
N GLN A 2 -62.86 -19.12 -40.66
CA GLN A 2 -61.54 -19.78 -40.70
C GLN A 2 -60.51 -18.65 -40.41
N ALA A 3 -60.44 -18.20 -39.17
CA ALA A 3 -59.61 -18.75 -38.09
C ALA A 3 -58.14 -18.35 -38.24
N SER A 4 -57.89 -17.11 -37.84
CA SER A 4 -56.60 -16.60 -37.36
C SER A 4 -56.03 -17.50 -36.27
N LYS A 5 -54.85 -18.08 -36.51
CA LYS A 5 -53.94 -18.58 -35.45
C LYS A 5 -52.63 -17.81 -35.55
N ILE A 6 -52.66 -16.64 -34.93
CA ILE A 6 -51.51 -15.98 -34.32
C ILE A 6 -51.53 -16.38 -32.85
N SER A 7 -50.35 -16.47 -32.23
CA SER A 7 -50.01 -17.06 -30.92
C SER A 7 -49.77 -18.58 -31.03
N GLN A 8 -48.62 -19.13 -30.63
CA GLN A 8 -47.70 -18.68 -29.58
C GLN A 8 -46.24 -18.88 -30.01
N ASP A 9 -45.44 -17.85 -29.75
CA ASP A 9 -44.02 -18.00 -29.46
C ASP A 9 -43.91 -18.96 -28.27
N GLU A 10 -43.50 -20.19 -28.53
CA GLU A 10 -42.94 -21.09 -27.51
C GLU A 10 -41.48 -21.37 -27.91
N THR A 11 -40.68 -20.30 -27.95
CA THR A 11 -39.24 -20.39 -27.63
C THR A 11 -39.09 -20.36 -26.12
N GLU A 12 -39.72 -21.32 -25.43
CA GLU A 12 -39.48 -21.60 -24.03
C GLU A 12 -38.66 -22.89 -23.96
N SER A 13 -37.54 -22.81 -23.24
CA SER A 13 -36.82 -23.96 -22.67
C SER A 13 -35.69 -24.64 -23.45
N ASP A 14 -34.96 -23.94 -24.32
CA ASP A 14 -33.53 -24.28 -24.55
C ASP A 14 -32.62 -23.70 -23.43
N ALA A 15 -33.21 -23.23 -22.33
CA ALA A 15 -32.56 -23.05 -21.03
C ALA A 15 -32.41 -24.40 -20.29
N GLU A 16 -32.12 -25.44 -21.06
CA GLU A 16 -32.06 -26.82 -20.63
C GLU A 16 -30.74 -27.03 -19.89
N SER A 17 -30.78 -26.79 -18.58
CA SER A 17 -29.83 -27.34 -17.61
C SER A 17 -28.37 -27.27 -18.04
N VAL A 18 -27.80 -26.06 -18.00
CA VAL A 18 -26.38 -25.94 -17.68
C VAL A 18 -26.24 -26.53 -16.28
N PHE A 19 -26.11 -27.86 -16.20
CA PHE A 19 -25.59 -28.57 -15.04
C PHE A 19 -24.45 -27.69 -14.53
N ASN A 20 -24.61 -27.12 -13.34
CA ASN A 20 -23.81 -26.01 -12.85
C ASN A 20 -22.34 -26.46 -12.68
N SER A 21 -21.65 -26.55 -13.81
CA SER A 21 -20.39 -27.24 -14.01
C SER A 21 -19.31 -26.49 -13.23
N PHE A 22 -19.42 -25.16 -13.24
CA PHE A 22 -18.64 -24.28 -12.38
C PHE A 22 -18.80 -24.63 -10.89
N GLN A 23 -20.02 -24.59 -10.36
CA GLN A 23 -20.26 -24.86 -8.95
C GLN A 23 -19.87 -26.29 -8.56
N ALA A 24 -20.08 -27.26 -9.46
CA ALA A 24 -19.65 -28.64 -9.28
C ALA A 24 -18.11 -28.73 -9.17
N TYR A 25 -17.36 -28.14 -10.10
CA TYR A 25 -15.90 -28.09 -10.03
C TYR A 25 -15.38 -27.35 -8.81
N LEU A 26 -16.02 -26.24 -8.43
CA LEU A 26 -15.67 -25.47 -7.24
C LEU A 26 -15.91 -26.27 -5.96
N ASN A 27 -17.03 -26.98 -5.85
CA ASN A 27 -17.32 -27.85 -4.72
C ASN A 27 -16.36 -29.05 -4.64
N ILE A 28 -16.02 -29.66 -5.78
CA ILE A 28 -14.99 -30.72 -5.84
C ILE A 28 -13.64 -30.19 -5.40
N GLY A 29 -13.22 -29.03 -5.92
CA GLY A 29 -11.98 -28.36 -5.51
C GLY A 29 -11.95 -28.06 -4.01
N ARG A 30 -13.10 -27.66 -3.44
CA ARG A 30 -13.26 -27.39 -2.00
C ARG A 30 -13.09 -28.66 -1.17
N HIS A 31 -13.77 -29.73 -1.57
CA HIS A 31 -13.65 -31.01 -0.91
C HIS A 31 -12.22 -31.56 -0.96
N LEU A 32 -11.53 -31.43 -2.10
CA LEU A 32 -10.13 -31.85 -2.25
C LEU A 32 -9.17 -30.99 -1.42
N LEU A 33 -9.43 -29.69 -1.30
CA LEU A 33 -8.71 -28.79 -0.40
C LEU A 33 -8.81 -29.24 1.07
N PHE A 34 -10.01 -29.61 1.54
CA PHE A 34 -10.20 -30.16 2.88
C PHE A 34 -9.47 -31.50 3.06
N ARG A 35 -9.37 -32.31 2.00
CA ARG A 35 -8.58 -33.55 2.00
C ARG A 35 -7.07 -33.32 1.85
N LYS A 36 -6.62 -32.08 1.71
CA LYS A 36 -5.21 -31.69 1.47
C LYS A 36 -4.62 -32.21 0.16
N ASP A 37 -5.46 -32.61 -0.79
CA ASP A 37 -5.06 -33.06 -2.13
C ASP A 37 -4.89 -31.86 -3.08
N TYR A 38 -3.92 -30.98 -2.80
CA TYR A 38 -3.78 -29.67 -3.47
C TYR A 38 -3.56 -29.76 -4.98
N LYS A 39 -2.79 -30.75 -5.44
CA LYS A 39 -2.52 -30.94 -6.89
C LYS A 39 -3.79 -31.28 -7.65
N ARG A 40 -4.62 -32.18 -7.12
CA ARG A 40 -5.91 -32.54 -7.72
C ARG A 40 -6.91 -31.39 -7.58
N ALA A 41 -6.91 -30.67 -6.45
CA ALA A 41 -7.76 -29.51 -6.28
C ALA A 41 -7.50 -28.46 -7.37
N LEU A 42 -6.23 -28.19 -7.70
CA LEU A 42 -5.87 -27.26 -8.78
C LEU A 42 -6.44 -27.67 -10.13
N THR A 43 -6.38 -28.95 -10.52
CA THR A 43 -6.87 -29.36 -11.85
C THR A 43 -8.37 -29.12 -12.04
N TYR A 44 -9.18 -29.29 -10.99
CA TYR A 44 -10.61 -28.97 -11.05
C TYR A 44 -10.88 -27.46 -10.93
N LEU A 45 -10.08 -26.75 -10.12
CA LEU A 45 -10.21 -25.30 -10.01
C LEU A 45 -9.77 -24.55 -11.27
N ASP A 46 -8.82 -25.10 -12.03
CA ASP A 46 -8.42 -24.56 -13.34
C ASP A 46 -9.56 -24.65 -14.34
N LYS A 47 -10.28 -25.79 -14.38
CA LYS A 47 -11.52 -25.93 -15.16
C LYS A 47 -12.62 -24.97 -14.70
N ALA A 48 -12.74 -24.73 -13.39
CA ALA A 48 -13.68 -23.75 -12.87
C ALA A 48 -13.31 -22.32 -13.31
N GLN A 49 -12.02 -21.98 -13.36
CA GLN A 49 -11.55 -20.68 -13.83
C GLN A 49 -11.81 -20.46 -15.33
N GLU A 50 -11.70 -21.51 -16.16
CA GLU A 50 -12.02 -21.43 -17.59
C GLU A 50 -13.48 -21.00 -17.84
N ILE A 51 -14.39 -21.37 -16.93
CA ILE A 51 -15.81 -21.00 -16.99
C ILE A 51 -16.03 -19.60 -16.41
N GLU A 52 -15.56 -19.36 -15.17
CA GLU A 52 -15.67 -18.06 -14.50
C GLU A 52 -14.30 -17.56 -14.01
N PRO A 53 -13.60 -16.72 -14.80
CA PRO A 53 -12.25 -16.27 -14.46
C PRO A 53 -12.21 -15.22 -13.33
N THR A 54 -13.32 -14.53 -13.08
CA THR A 54 -13.42 -13.42 -12.11
C THR A 54 -14.00 -13.86 -10.76
N HIS A 55 -14.26 -15.16 -10.56
CA HIS A 55 -14.87 -15.65 -9.34
C HIS A 55 -13.87 -15.64 -8.17
N VAL A 56 -14.15 -14.81 -7.15
CA VAL A 56 -13.24 -14.54 -6.03
C VAL A 56 -12.91 -15.82 -5.23
N ASP A 57 -13.90 -16.66 -4.94
CA ASP A 57 -13.68 -17.89 -4.18
C ASP A 57 -12.80 -18.89 -4.92
N CYS A 58 -12.91 -18.95 -6.25
CA CYS A 58 -12.08 -19.82 -7.08
C CYS A 58 -10.61 -19.36 -7.01
N LEU A 59 -10.37 -18.05 -7.16
CA LEU A 59 -9.04 -17.47 -7.02
C LEU A 59 -8.44 -17.68 -5.62
N LEU A 60 -9.25 -17.52 -4.57
CA LEU A 60 -8.86 -17.81 -3.17
C LEU A 60 -8.42 -19.26 -3.00
N MET A 61 -9.22 -20.20 -3.49
CA MET A 61 -8.95 -21.62 -3.36
C MET A 61 -7.70 -22.04 -4.15
N ARG A 62 -7.51 -21.50 -5.36
CA ARG A 62 -6.30 -21.73 -6.16
C ARG A 62 -5.06 -21.14 -5.53
N SER A 63 -5.14 -19.92 -4.99
CA SER A 63 -4.05 -19.29 -4.25
C SER A 63 -3.68 -20.13 -3.02
N THR A 64 -4.67 -20.58 -2.25
CA THR A 64 -4.48 -21.48 -1.11
C THR A 64 -3.75 -22.77 -1.50
N CYS A 65 -4.18 -23.43 -2.59
CA CYS A 65 -3.48 -24.60 -3.11
C CYS A 65 -2.02 -24.31 -3.45
N ASN A 66 -1.73 -23.16 -4.09
CA ASN A 66 -0.36 -22.79 -4.46
C ASN A 66 0.51 -22.50 -3.23
N LEU A 67 -0.04 -21.91 -2.15
CA LEU A 67 0.69 -21.73 -0.89
C LEU A 67 1.12 -23.05 -0.28
N TYR A 68 0.21 -24.04 -0.22
CA TYR A 68 0.55 -25.36 0.31
C TYR A 68 1.49 -26.16 -0.58
N LEU A 69 1.51 -25.87 -1.88
CA LEU A 69 2.47 -26.41 -2.84
C LEU A 69 3.80 -25.64 -2.87
N THR A 70 4.02 -24.70 -1.94
CA THR A 70 5.22 -23.85 -1.84
C THR A 70 5.49 -22.95 -3.05
N ASN A 71 4.49 -22.76 -3.91
CA ASN A 71 4.55 -21.85 -5.06
C ASN A 71 4.13 -20.44 -4.65
N ASN A 72 4.94 -19.80 -3.80
CA ASN A 72 4.58 -18.53 -3.15
C ASN A 72 4.32 -17.40 -4.16
N ASP A 73 5.13 -17.26 -5.21
CA ASP A 73 4.97 -16.18 -6.21
C ASP A 73 3.62 -16.25 -6.93
N ARG A 74 3.21 -17.46 -7.33
CA ARG A 74 1.91 -17.68 -7.97
C ARG A 74 0.77 -17.42 -7.00
N ALA A 75 0.91 -17.83 -5.75
CA ALA A 75 -0.09 -17.57 -4.74
C ALA A 75 -0.27 -16.08 -4.47
N ILE A 76 0.83 -15.31 -4.37
CA ILE A 76 0.79 -13.85 -4.19
C ILE A 76 0.06 -13.19 -5.37
N ASN A 77 0.37 -13.58 -6.61
CA ASN A 77 -0.28 -13.01 -7.79
C ASN A 77 -1.79 -13.30 -7.82
N LEU A 78 -2.19 -14.54 -7.52
CA LEU A 78 -3.60 -14.92 -7.43
C LEU A 78 -4.31 -14.19 -6.27
N ALA A 79 -3.69 -14.10 -5.10
CA ALA A 79 -4.25 -13.38 -3.96
C ALA A 79 -4.38 -11.87 -4.23
N LYS A 80 -3.43 -11.25 -4.94
CA LYS A 80 -3.53 -9.85 -5.39
C LYS A 80 -4.70 -9.66 -6.36
N SER A 81 -4.87 -10.56 -7.33
CA SER A 81 -6.01 -10.49 -8.25
C SER A 81 -7.35 -10.60 -7.51
N ALA A 82 -7.45 -11.51 -6.52
CA ALA A 82 -8.63 -11.63 -5.67
C ALA A 82 -8.84 -10.36 -4.81
N TYR A 83 -7.75 -9.73 -4.35
CA TYR A 83 -7.81 -8.51 -3.55
C TYR A 83 -8.34 -7.32 -4.36
N GLU A 84 -7.93 -7.17 -5.62
CA GLU A 84 -8.46 -6.12 -6.49
C GLU A 84 -9.97 -6.26 -6.73
N LEU A 85 -10.46 -7.50 -6.86
CA LEU A 85 -11.89 -7.80 -7.03
C LEU A 85 -12.68 -7.57 -5.73
N ALA A 86 -12.12 -7.94 -4.57
CA ALA A 86 -12.82 -7.92 -3.29
C ALA A 86 -11.97 -7.34 -2.14
N LYS A 87 -11.68 -6.04 -2.21
CA LYS A 87 -10.80 -5.31 -1.27
C LYS A 87 -11.22 -5.37 0.20
N LYS A 88 -12.51 -5.56 0.48
CA LYS A 88 -13.08 -5.61 1.84
C LYS A 88 -13.28 -7.03 2.38
N ASN A 89 -12.99 -8.07 1.59
CA ASN A 89 -13.19 -9.44 2.04
C ASN A 89 -12.06 -9.85 3.01
N PRO A 90 -12.37 -10.16 4.28
CA PRO A 90 -11.35 -10.52 5.26
C PRO A 90 -10.57 -11.79 4.89
N HIS A 91 -11.21 -12.75 4.20
CA HIS A 91 -10.53 -13.99 3.78
C HIS A 91 -9.46 -13.74 2.73
N VAL A 92 -9.71 -12.78 1.82
CA VAL A 92 -8.74 -12.37 0.80
C VAL A 92 -7.54 -11.67 1.42
N ILE A 93 -7.80 -10.75 2.35
CA ILE A 93 -6.74 -10.03 3.06
C ILE A 93 -5.88 -11.01 3.87
N LEU A 94 -6.51 -11.96 4.55
CA LEU A 94 -5.81 -12.98 5.32
C LEU A 94 -4.93 -13.85 4.43
N LEU A 95 -5.46 -14.31 3.30
CA LEU A 95 -4.69 -15.15 2.36
C LEU A 95 -3.51 -14.39 1.74
N LEU A 96 -3.71 -13.13 1.37
CA LEU A 96 -2.64 -12.29 0.85
C LEU A 96 -1.54 -12.07 1.91
N ALA A 97 -1.93 -11.78 3.14
CA ALA A 97 -0.99 -11.62 4.25
C ALA A 97 -0.20 -12.91 4.54
N GLU A 98 -0.86 -14.07 4.53
CA GLU A 98 -0.19 -15.37 4.69
C GLU A 98 0.75 -15.67 3.51
N ALA A 99 0.38 -15.29 2.29
CA ALA A 99 1.23 -15.46 1.12
C ALA A 99 2.53 -14.66 1.24
N TYR A 100 2.45 -13.39 1.66
CA TYR A 100 3.62 -12.55 1.93
C TYR A 100 4.45 -13.06 3.12
N TYR A 101 3.80 -13.58 4.16
CA TYR A 101 4.52 -14.19 5.27
C TYR A 101 5.35 -15.40 4.81
N ARG A 102 4.78 -16.24 3.93
CA ARG A 102 5.49 -17.41 3.38
C ARG A 102 6.58 -17.05 2.37
N SER A 103 6.50 -15.90 1.70
CA SER A 103 7.60 -15.39 0.87
C SER A 103 8.74 -14.76 1.67
N GLY A 104 8.54 -14.50 2.97
CA GLY A 104 9.53 -13.87 3.84
C GLY A 104 9.41 -12.34 3.92
N GLU A 105 8.41 -11.74 3.25
CA GLU A 105 8.13 -10.30 3.32
C GLU A 105 7.30 -9.97 4.58
N PHE A 106 7.92 -10.08 5.76
CA PHE A 106 7.23 -9.98 7.05
C PHE A 106 6.61 -8.60 7.32
N GLU A 107 7.25 -7.51 6.88
CA GLU A 107 6.73 -6.15 7.05
C GLU A 107 5.44 -5.92 6.25
N VAL A 108 5.44 -6.39 4.99
CA VAL A 108 4.28 -6.31 4.10
C VAL A 108 3.14 -7.16 4.67
N ALA A 109 3.45 -8.38 5.11
CA ALA A 109 2.48 -9.26 5.76
C ALA A 109 1.86 -8.60 7.01
N LEU A 110 2.69 -7.99 7.89
CA LEU A 110 2.23 -7.30 9.09
C LEU A 110 1.26 -6.15 8.77
N LYS A 111 1.55 -5.37 7.74
CA LYS A 111 0.65 -4.30 7.26
C LYS A 111 -0.72 -4.85 6.84
N TYR A 112 -0.76 -5.98 6.12
CA TYR A 112 -2.03 -6.58 5.72
C TYR A 112 -2.78 -7.24 6.89
N PHE A 113 -2.08 -7.90 7.81
CA PHE A 113 -2.73 -8.49 9.00
C PHE A 113 -3.33 -7.41 9.92
N THR A 114 -2.61 -6.30 10.14
CA THR A 114 -3.12 -5.18 10.95
C THR A 114 -4.32 -4.49 10.29
N ASN A 115 -4.29 -4.30 8.97
CA ASN A 115 -5.46 -3.81 8.22
C ASN A 115 -6.65 -4.78 8.33
N GLY A 116 -6.40 -6.07 8.14
CA GLY A 116 -7.43 -7.12 8.27
C GLY A 116 -8.07 -7.14 9.67
N LYS A 117 -7.28 -6.99 10.73
CA LYS A 117 -7.77 -6.87 12.12
C LYS A 117 -8.66 -5.66 12.32
N ARG A 118 -8.37 -4.52 11.66
CA ARG A 118 -9.24 -3.32 11.71
C ARG A 118 -10.59 -3.55 11.03
N ILE A 119 -10.61 -4.33 9.95
CA ILE A 119 -11.85 -4.67 9.24
C ILE A 119 -12.67 -5.71 10.03
N ARG A 120 -12.03 -6.77 10.52
CA ARG A 120 -12.67 -7.84 11.30
C ARG A 120 -11.80 -8.26 12.47
N SER A 121 -12.03 -7.62 13.62
CA SER A 121 -11.27 -7.87 14.86
C SER A 121 -11.50 -9.27 15.45
N SER A 122 -12.67 -9.88 15.21
CA SER A 122 -13.04 -11.19 15.76
C SER A 122 -12.27 -12.39 15.17
N MET A 123 -11.53 -12.21 14.06
CA MET A 123 -10.86 -13.33 13.38
C MET A 123 -9.46 -13.56 13.96
N GLU A 124 -9.25 -14.70 14.64
CA GLU A 124 -7.98 -15.08 15.26
C GLU A 124 -6.82 -15.25 14.26
N GLY A 125 -7.12 -15.50 13.00
CA GLY A 125 -6.11 -15.57 11.93
C GLY A 125 -5.27 -14.29 11.83
N PHE A 126 -5.86 -13.12 12.07
CA PHE A 126 -5.12 -11.86 12.02
C PHE A 126 -4.23 -11.64 13.25
N THR A 127 -4.73 -11.94 14.44
CA THR A 127 -3.94 -11.76 15.68
C THR A 127 -2.75 -12.72 15.72
N SER A 128 -2.98 -13.98 15.36
CA SER A 128 -1.90 -14.97 15.23
C SER A 128 -0.91 -14.61 14.11
N GLY A 129 -1.39 -14.09 12.98
CA GLY A 129 -0.54 -13.60 11.89
C GLY A 129 0.35 -12.43 12.30
N ILE A 130 -0.19 -11.45 13.03
CA ILE A 130 0.58 -10.31 13.58
C ILE A 130 1.70 -10.82 14.49
N HIS A 131 1.35 -11.68 15.45
CA HIS A 131 2.32 -12.21 16.41
C HIS A 131 3.46 -12.97 15.71
N LYS A 132 3.12 -13.83 14.73
CA LYS A 132 4.12 -14.55 13.92
C LYS A 132 5.05 -13.60 13.16
N CYS A 133 4.51 -12.52 12.59
CA CYS A 133 5.33 -11.53 11.89
C CYS A 133 6.25 -10.78 12.84
N GLU A 134 5.75 -10.33 14.00
CA GLU A 134 6.54 -9.63 15.01
C GLU A 134 7.67 -10.50 15.55
N GLU A 135 7.39 -11.78 15.85
CA GLU A 135 8.41 -12.75 16.26
C GLU A 135 9.43 -12.99 15.15
N ALA A 136 9.00 -13.16 13.89
CA ALA A 136 9.91 -13.34 12.77
C ALA A 136 10.82 -12.13 12.56
N ILE A 137 10.29 -10.91 12.68
CA ILE A 137 11.07 -9.66 12.57
C ILE A 137 12.05 -9.56 13.75
N GLN A 138 11.58 -9.78 14.98
CA GLN A 138 12.43 -9.71 16.17
C GLN A 138 13.55 -10.74 16.15
N ASN A 139 13.27 -11.96 15.67
CA ASN A 139 14.27 -13.00 15.50
C ASN A 139 15.32 -12.62 14.44
N ASN A 140 14.91 -11.92 13.38
CA ASN A 140 15.84 -11.44 12.35
C ASN A 140 16.67 -10.22 12.80
N CYS A 141 16.09 -9.27 13.54
CA CYS A 141 16.79 -8.06 13.99
C CYS A 141 17.60 -8.25 15.29
N GLY A 142 17.22 -9.21 16.14
CA GLY A 142 17.80 -9.43 17.46
C GLY A 142 17.13 -8.59 18.55
N LYS A 143 16.92 -9.18 19.74
CA LYS A 143 16.39 -8.48 20.93
C LYS A 143 17.45 -7.51 21.46
N GLY A 144 17.36 -6.23 21.10
CA GLY A 144 18.20 -5.16 21.68
C GLY A 144 18.66 -4.08 20.71
N THR A 145 18.45 -4.26 19.40
CA THR A 145 18.61 -3.17 18.45
C THR A 145 17.30 -2.39 18.43
N GLU A 146 17.18 -1.35 19.24
CA GLU A 146 16.30 -0.24 18.90
C GLU A 146 17.07 0.58 17.86
N PRO A 147 16.84 0.40 16.54
CA PRO A 147 17.41 1.32 15.58
C PRO A 147 16.84 2.69 15.90
N LYS A 148 17.69 3.56 16.46
CA LYS A 148 17.35 4.98 16.61
C LYS A 148 17.28 5.52 15.19
N LEU A 149 16.07 5.56 14.64
CA LEU A 149 15.76 6.22 13.38
C LEU A 149 15.91 7.73 13.60
N LEU A 150 17.15 8.17 13.70
CA LEU A 150 17.49 9.58 13.63
C LEU A 150 17.28 10.02 12.17
N PRO A 151 16.94 11.29 11.91
CA PRO A 151 17.09 11.91 10.59
C PRO A 151 18.56 12.00 10.12
N ASP A 152 19.43 11.10 10.59
CA ASP A 152 20.88 11.12 10.38
C ASP A 152 21.28 10.88 8.93
N LEU A 153 20.34 10.45 8.07
CA LEU A 153 20.55 10.44 6.64
C LEU A 153 20.38 11.86 6.09
N ASP A 154 21.34 12.73 6.43
CA ASP A 154 21.48 14.05 5.84
C ASP A 154 21.94 13.91 4.39
N LEU A 155 20.98 13.85 3.48
CA LEU A 155 21.20 13.77 2.04
C LEU A 155 21.68 15.12 1.46
N THR A 156 21.83 16.18 2.27
CA THR A 156 22.27 17.50 1.80
C THR A 156 23.62 17.43 1.09
N ASN A 157 24.56 16.62 1.62
CA ASN A 157 25.86 16.39 0.98
C ASN A 157 25.77 15.55 -0.30
N TYR A 158 24.83 14.59 -0.36
CA TYR A 158 24.59 13.82 -1.59
C TYR A 158 24.02 14.71 -2.69
N TYR A 159 23.04 15.55 -2.37
CA TYR A 159 22.41 16.46 -3.33
C TYR A 159 23.34 17.61 -3.76
N SER A 160 24.21 18.12 -2.90
CA SER A 160 25.20 19.14 -3.27
C SER A 160 26.27 18.60 -4.23
N GLN A 161 26.67 17.33 -4.07
CA GLN A 161 27.53 16.63 -5.03
C GLN A 161 26.81 16.28 -6.33
N ALA A 162 25.59 15.77 -6.26
CA ALA A 162 24.83 15.34 -7.44
C ALA A 162 24.38 16.52 -8.33
N PHE A 163 24.07 17.67 -7.72
CA PHE A 163 23.66 18.90 -8.38
C PHE A 163 24.65 20.03 -8.16
N SER A 164 25.95 19.77 -8.31
CA SER A 164 26.95 20.83 -8.25
C SER A 164 26.60 21.93 -9.26
N VAL A 165 26.29 23.12 -8.75
CA VAL A 165 26.14 24.31 -9.58
C VAL A 165 27.46 24.47 -10.30
N LYS A 166 27.48 24.28 -11.63
CA LYS A 166 28.68 24.57 -12.42
C LYS A 166 29.00 26.05 -12.17
N ASP A 167 30.12 26.29 -11.51
CA ASP A 167 30.61 27.64 -11.25
C ASP A 167 30.52 28.45 -12.54
N SER A 168 29.67 29.48 -12.52
CA SER A 168 29.78 30.56 -13.50
C SER A 168 31.14 31.23 -13.28
N PRO A 169 31.84 31.61 -14.35
CA PRO A 169 33.25 31.94 -14.26
C PRO A 169 33.49 33.12 -13.31
N SER A 170 34.50 32.90 -12.47
CA SER A 170 35.10 33.81 -11.52
C SER A 170 35.24 35.24 -12.04
N ASN A 171 34.61 36.19 -11.36
CA ASN A 171 35.20 37.51 -11.16
C ASN A 171 35.43 37.71 -9.67
N SER A 172 36.63 37.36 -9.25
CA SER A 172 37.21 37.67 -7.95
C SER A 172 37.40 39.18 -7.81
N SER A 173 36.61 39.83 -6.94
CA SER A 173 37.00 41.02 -6.14
C SER A 173 35.78 41.73 -5.53
N ILE A 174 34.98 41.05 -4.72
CA ILE A 174 34.02 41.76 -3.86
C ILE A 174 34.08 41.17 -2.45
N LEU A 175 34.94 41.82 -1.66
CA LEU A 175 34.87 42.04 -0.20
C LEU A 175 34.09 41.00 0.60
N GLU A 176 34.82 40.29 1.46
CA GLU A 176 34.30 39.60 2.64
C GLU A 176 33.45 40.57 3.48
N LYS A 177 32.16 40.67 3.17
CA LYS A 177 31.18 41.21 4.10
C LYS A 177 30.83 40.11 5.08
N LYS A 178 31.33 40.25 6.31
CA LYS A 178 30.76 39.64 7.52
C LYS A 178 29.24 39.73 7.42
N TRP A 179 28.57 38.59 7.45
CA TRP A 179 27.10 38.56 7.47
C TRP A 179 26.65 39.10 8.83
N GLU A 180 26.16 40.33 8.82
CA GLU A 180 25.33 40.85 9.90
C GLU A 180 24.09 39.96 9.98
N GLN A 181 23.73 39.52 11.19
CA GLN A 181 22.57 38.65 11.41
C GLN A 181 21.34 39.23 10.71
N ASP A 182 20.93 38.58 9.63
CA ASP A 182 19.83 39.02 8.80
C ASP A 182 18.54 39.05 9.64
N LYS A 183 18.09 40.27 9.96
CA LYS A 183 16.74 40.54 10.45
C LYS A 183 15.77 40.39 9.29
N TRP A 184 15.49 39.15 8.95
CA TRP A 184 14.40 38.76 8.07
C TRP A 184 13.05 39.11 8.74
N PRO A 185 12.04 39.72 8.06
CA PRO A 185 11.99 40.30 6.71
C PRO A 185 11.90 41.84 6.67
N ASP A 186 12.04 42.54 7.80
CA ASP A 186 11.72 43.97 7.94
C ASP A 186 12.57 44.94 7.10
N MET A 187 13.73 44.50 6.58
CA MET A 187 14.70 45.35 5.89
C MET A 187 14.83 45.07 4.39
N MET A 188 14.03 44.17 3.81
CA MET A 188 14.16 43.85 2.38
C MET A 188 13.36 44.85 1.51
N PRO A 189 13.99 45.49 0.50
CA PRO A 189 13.30 46.39 -0.42
C PRO A 189 12.10 45.70 -1.11
N PRO A 190 10.95 46.38 -1.24
CA PRO A 190 9.72 45.79 -1.77
C PRO A 190 9.85 45.26 -3.20
N GLU A 191 10.81 45.80 -3.97
CA GLU A 191 11.15 45.33 -5.33
C GLU A 191 11.69 43.90 -5.34
N ILE A 192 12.54 43.56 -4.36
CA ILE A 192 13.17 42.25 -4.23
C ILE A 192 12.13 41.24 -3.76
N LEU A 193 11.32 41.61 -2.76
CA LEU A 193 10.24 40.78 -2.25
C LEU A 193 9.20 40.49 -3.36
N ARG A 194 8.87 41.48 -4.20
CA ARG A 194 7.95 41.28 -5.33
C ARG A 194 8.52 40.35 -6.41
N LYS A 195 9.83 40.33 -6.60
CA LYS A 195 10.51 39.41 -7.51
C LYS A 195 10.54 37.97 -6.99
N ILE A 196 10.74 37.80 -5.67
CA ILE A 196 10.80 36.48 -5.01
C ILE A 196 9.40 35.86 -4.91
N PHE A 197 8.43 36.60 -4.38
CA PHE A 197 7.08 36.08 -4.11
C PHE A 197 6.14 36.18 -5.32
N GLY A 198 6.47 37.02 -6.31
CA GLY A 198 5.72 37.13 -7.57
C GLY A 198 4.23 37.38 -7.34
N LYS A 199 3.37 36.49 -7.83
CA LYS A 199 1.90 36.58 -7.68
C LYS A 199 1.39 36.36 -6.25
N ARG A 200 2.22 35.81 -5.35
CA ARG A 200 1.90 35.56 -3.93
C ARG A 200 2.41 36.65 -2.99
N TYR A 201 2.87 37.78 -3.54
CA TYR A 201 3.32 38.92 -2.74
C TYR A 201 2.26 39.44 -1.75
N TRP A 202 0.98 39.22 -1.99
CA TRP A 202 -0.09 39.62 -1.08
C TRP A 202 -0.16 38.76 0.21
N GLU A 203 0.47 37.59 0.23
CA GLU A 203 0.55 36.68 1.40
C GLU A 203 1.69 37.08 2.37
N LEU A 204 2.53 38.05 1.99
CA LEU A 204 3.67 38.52 2.79
C LEU A 204 3.30 38.98 4.21
N PRO A 205 2.18 39.71 4.44
CA PRO A 205 1.77 40.12 5.79
C PRO A 205 1.44 38.92 6.69
N TYR A 206 0.85 37.88 6.11
CA TYR A 206 0.51 36.65 6.84
C TYR A 206 1.78 35.87 7.21
N ILE A 207 2.77 35.84 6.31
CA ILE A 207 4.08 35.24 6.57
C ILE A 207 4.83 36.01 7.67
N HIS A 208 4.75 37.34 7.69
CA HIS A 208 5.28 38.17 8.77
C HIS A 208 4.64 37.83 10.12
N GLU A 209 3.31 37.69 10.16
CA GLU A 209 2.58 37.39 11.39
C GLU A 209 2.90 35.98 11.94
N ILE A 210 3.08 34.99 11.04
CA ILE A 210 3.58 33.66 11.40
C ILE A 210 5.01 33.75 11.94
N TYR A 211 5.88 34.52 11.30
CA TYR A 211 7.28 34.62 11.74
C TYR A 211 7.44 35.34 13.08
N ASP A 212 6.64 36.37 13.34
CA ASP A 212 6.65 37.08 14.62
C ASP A 212 6.08 36.23 15.77
N SER A 213 5.15 35.32 15.46
CA SER A 213 4.57 34.40 16.44
C SER A 213 5.46 33.18 16.68
N GLU A 214 6.00 32.54 15.64
CA GLU A 214 6.84 31.34 15.74
C GLU A 214 8.32 31.65 16.06
N GLY A 215 8.85 32.76 15.55
CA GLY A 215 10.23 33.19 15.81
C GLY A 215 10.49 33.51 17.29
N LYS A 216 9.46 33.94 18.03
CA LYS A 216 9.54 34.15 19.49
C LYS A 216 9.59 32.84 20.29
N TYR A 217 9.03 31.74 19.78
CA TYR A 217 9.04 30.46 20.48
C TYR A 217 10.44 29.81 20.53
N ILE A 218 11.27 30.04 19.51
CA ILE A 218 12.61 29.46 19.43
C ILE A 218 13.58 30.11 20.44
N PHE A 219 13.38 31.39 20.78
CA PHE A 219 14.22 32.09 21.76
C PHE A 219 13.77 31.92 23.21
N LEU A 220 12.48 31.67 23.46
CA LEU A 220 11.96 31.45 24.82
C LEU A 220 12.16 30.01 25.33
N SER A 221 12.31 29.01 24.44
CA SER A 221 12.58 27.62 24.87
C SER A 221 14.04 27.37 25.23
N SER A 222 14.98 28.21 24.78
CA SER A 222 16.40 28.10 25.12
C SER A 222 16.79 28.69 26.48
N THR A 223 15.87 29.37 27.17
CA THR A 223 16.13 30.07 28.45
C THR A 223 15.51 29.39 29.68
N ILE A 224 14.79 28.28 29.53
CA ILE A 224 14.30 27.50 30.68
C ILE A 224 15.25 26.33 30.93
N LYS A 225 16.42 26.67 31.50
CA LYS A 225 17.19 25.78 32.37
C LYS A 225 17.26 26.45 33.73
N LEU A 226 16.41 26.01 34.66
CA LEU A 226 16.62 25.99 36.09
C LEU A 226 15.88 24.76 36.63
#